data_AF-A0AAV1GC72-F1
#
_entry.id   AF-A0AAV1GC72-F1
#
_cell.length_a   1.000
_cell.length_b   1.000
_cell.length_c   1.000
_cell.angle_alpha   90.00
_cell.angle_beta   90.00
_cell.angle_gamma   90.00
#
_symmetry.space_group_name_H-M   'P 1'
#
loop_
_entity.id
_entity.type
_entity.pdbx_description
1 polymer ?
#
loop_
_entity_poly.entity_id
_entity_poly.type
_entity_poly.pdbx_seq_one_letter_code
_entity_poly.pdbx_strand_id
1 'polypeptide(L)'
;MLHSAMLRRGLLAWVSRIGGVLVLLCCSLSLLYVMTCSPPQSDDPPLSHALPRAGPNYPSLGGTGPGIGAGAAGTGGVRAGAPQSGGPPGAQSYQVLLQEREEQHRLHISSLKKQIAQLKEALQERSQQLKGVQESLKRVAGGPAEGLEAGAASQGGGLGEAQGAKSQQTDLQEFLRSQLSKAEVTAGTRLPSEYAVVPFESFTLQRVYQLEMGLTRHPEEKPVRKDKRDELGEVLETALHSLNTPSSQQDGKSVAGKTQASKVYSPSDFIEGITRTERDKGTLYELTFRGESSHEFRRLVLFRPFGPLMKVRNERVDTANIPINIIVPLSRRTDKFKQFMNNFREVCVRQDSRVHLTVVYFGKEQMSEVRSTLENTSREVNFKNYTLLQLDEEFSRGRGLDVGARAWKGSNVLLFFCDVDIYFTADFLNTCRLNTQPGKKVFYPVLFSQYNPTLIYGGPEHVPPVEQQLAIKKDTGFWRDFGFGMTCQYRSDFINIGGFDINIKGWGGEDVHLYRKYLHSNLQVVRAPSRGLFHLWHEKHCADELPPDQYRMCMQSKAMNEASHGQLGMLFFRQEIEAHLRKQKQQNSNLKKT
;
A
#
# COMPACT_ATOMS: atom_id res chain seq x y z
N MET A 1 38.12 -41.63 -42.89
CA MET A 1 37.21 -41.08 -41.86
C MET A 1 37.83 -40.86 -40.46
N LEU A 2 39.15 -40.98 -40.23
CA LEU A 2 39.73 -40.71 -38.89
C LEU A 2 39.97 -39.22 -38.56
N HIS A 3 40.28 -38.37 -39.55
CA HIS A 3 40.71 -36.98 -39.29
C HIS A 3 39.63 -36.06 -38.68
N SER A 4 38.34 -36.25 -39.01
CA SER A 4 37.28 -35.34 -38.56
C SER A 4 36.85 -35.54 -37.09
N ALA A 5 37.14 -36.70 -36.51
CA ALA A 5 36.75 -37.02 -35.13
C ALA A 5 37.66 -36.36 -34.07
N MET A 6 38.95 -36.16 -34.38
CA MET A 6 39.89 -35.47 -33.47
C MET A 6 39.60 -33.96 -33.39
N LEU A 7 39.27 -33.32 -34.52
CA LEU A 7 38.95 -31.88 -34.57
C LEU A 7 37.81 -31.48 -33.61
N ARG A 8 36.72 -32.27 -33.52
CA ARG A 8 35.59 -31.94 -32.63
C ARG A 8 35.91 -32.05 -31.13
N ARG A 9 36.79 -32.98 -30.71
CA ARG A 9 37.22 -33.06 -29.30
C ARG A 9 38.22 -31.96 -28.95
N GLY A 10 39.10 -31.59 -29.88
CA GLY A 10 39.97 -30.42 -29.73
C GLY A 10 39.19 -29.12 -29.55
N LEU A 11 38.16 -28.90 -30.38
CA LEU A 11 37.36 -27.66 -30.35
C LEU A 11 36.64 -27.43 -29.02
N LEU A 12 36.04 -28.48 -28.44
CA LEU A 12 35.34 -28.36 -27.15
C LEU A 12 36.29 -28.08 -25.98
N ALA A 13 37.47 -28.70 -25.96
CA ALA A 13 38.52 -28.39 -24.98
C ALA A 13 39.08 -26.97 -25.17
N TRP A 14 39.18 -26.49 -26.41
CA TRP A 14 39.63 -25.14 -26.74
C TRP A 14 38.62 -24.06 -26.32
N VAL A 15 37.32 -24.26 -26.60
CA VAL A 15 36.24 -23.36 -26.15
C VAL A 15 36.15 -23.31 -24.62
N SER A 16 36.29 -24.44 -23.93
CA SER A 16 36.31 -24.48 -22.46
C SER A 16 37.51 -23.70 -21.88
N ARG A 17 38.71 -23.85 -22.47
CA ARG A 17 39.90 -23.09 -22.07
C ARG A 17 39.76 -21.59 -22.35
N ILE A 18 39.20 -21.21 -23.49
CA ILE A 18 38.91 -19.80 -23.81
C ILE A 18 37.90 -19.21 -22.84
N GLY A 19 36.84 -19.95 -22.49
CA GLY A 19 35.87 -19.52 -21.47
C GLY A 19 36.54 -19.26 -20.13
N GLY A 20 37.42 -20.16 -19.67
CA GLY A 20 38.19 -19.98 -18.44
C GLY A 20 39.13 -18.77 -18.48
N VAL A 21 39.84 -18.55 -19.60
CA VAL A 21 40.71 -17.39 -19.80
C VAL A 21 39.91 -16.08 -19.84
N LEU A 22 38.75 -16.05 -20.52
CA LEU A 22 37.85 -14.88 -20.55
C LEU A 22 37.32 -14.53 -19.15
N VAL A 23 36.91 -15.52 -18.35
CA VAL A 23 36.48 -15.29 -16.96
C VAL A 23 37.64 -14.73 -16.13
N LEU A 24 38.83 -15.34 -16.21
CA LEU A 24 40.02 -14.82 -15.51
C LEU A 24 40.38 -13.39 -15.93
N LEU A 25 40.29 -13.08 -17.22
CA LEU A 25 40.61 -11.75 -17.76
C LEU A 25 39.56 -10.71 -17.34
N CYS A 26 38.27 -11.06 -17.32
CA CYS A 26 37.21 -10.23 -16.74
C CYS A 26 37.43 -10.00 -15.23
N CYS A 27 37.69 -11.04 -14.44
CA CYS A 27 37.98 -10.90 -13.01
C CYS A 27 39.22 -10.03 -12.76
N SER A 28 40.27 -10.18 -13.58
CA SER A 28 41.49 -9.37 -13.50
C SER A 28 41.23 -7.91 -13.84
N LEU A 29 40.43 -7.62 -14.86
CA LEU A 29 40.02 -6.27 -15.23
C LEU A 29 39.10 -5.63 -14.19
N SER A 30 38.20 -6.39 -13.56
CA SER A 30 37.37 -5.90 -12.45
C SER A 30 38.22 -5.59 -11.20
N LEU A 31 39.22 -6.43 -10.89
CA LEU A 31 40.18 -6.14 -9.82
C LEU A 31 41.04 -4.91 -10.14
N LEU A 32 41.51 -4.78 -11.38
CA LEU A 32 42.25 -3.59 -11.82
C LEU A 32 41.38 -2.33 -11.70
N TYR A 33 40.13 -2.37 -12.15
CA TYR A 33 39.18 -1.27 -12.00
C TYR A 33 38.99 -0.87 -10.53
N VAL A 34 38.82 -1.82 -9.61
CA VAL A 34 38.74 -1.53 -8.16
C VAL A 34 40.04 -0.91 -7.63
N MET A 35 41.20 -1.38 -8.09
CA MET A 35 42.52 -0.88 -7.68
C MET A 35 42.86 0.50 -8.26
N THR A 36 42.46 0.79 -9.50
CA THR A 36 42.78 2.06 -10.20
C THR A 36 41.69 3.13 -10.08
N CYS A 37 40.46 2.76 -9.71
CA CYS A 37 39.35 3.68 -9.50
C CYS A 37 38.91 3.81 -8.03
N SER A 38 39.71 3.27 -7.10
CA SER A 38 39.69 3.76 -5.73
C SER A 38 40.20 5.22 -5.72
N PRO A 39 39.41 6.20 -5.23
CA PRO A 39 39.88 7.57 -5.13
C PRO A 39 41.06 7.66 -4.15
N PRO A 40 42.03 8.56 -4.37
CA PRO A 40 43.11 8.75 -3.42
C PRO A 40 42.56 9.16 -2.05
N GLN A 41 43.15 8.63 -0.98
CA GLN A 41 42.87 9.09 0.38
C GLN A 41 43.21 10.58 0.49
N SER A 42 42.17 11.41 0.61
CA SER A 42 42.28 12.75 1.15
C SER A 42 42.34 12.67 2.67
N ASP A 43 43.34 13.30 3.30
CA ASP A 43 43.48 13.40 4.75
C ASP A 43 42.46 14.37 5.39
N ASP A 44 41.17 14.10 5.18
CA ASP A 44 40.04 14.75 5.84
C ASP A 44 39.16 13.68 6.51
N PRO A 45 38.67 13.91 7.75
CA PRO A 45 37.99 12.89 8.53
C PRO A 45 36.60 12.55 7.98
N PRO A 46 36.23 11.25 7.88
CA PRO A 46 34.93 10.87 7.35
C PRO A 46 33.79 11.21 8.33
N LEU A 47 32.86 12.05 7.89
CA LEU A 47 31.61 12.36 8.60
C LEU A 47 30.65 11.16 8.59
N SER A 48 30.91 10.18 9.45
CA SER A 48 30.02 9.05 9.70
C SER A 48 28.85 9.45 10.61
N HIS A 49 27.62 9.26 10.14
CA HIS A 49 26.42 9.36 10.95
C HIS A 49 26.43 8.35 12.11
N ALA A 50 26.54 8.85 13.34
CA ALA A 50 26.07 8.16 14.54
C ALA A 50 25.85 9.17 15.67
N LEU A 51 24.79 8.96 16.46
CA LEU A 51 24.75 8.87 17.94
C LEU A 51 23.34 9.20 18.46
N PRO A 52 22.91 8.70 19.64
CA PRO A 52 23.44 7.58 20.42
C PRO A 52 22.39 6.49 20.71
N ARG A 53 22.84 5.27 21.03
CA ARG A 53 22.03 4.32 21.82
C ARG A 53 22.88 3.78 22.96
N ALA A 54 22.34 3.85 24.18
CA ALA A 54 23.00 3.33 25.38
C ALA A 54 23.09 1.80 25.32
N GLY A 55 24.20 1.24 25.81
CA GLY A 55 24.39 -0.21 25.94
C GLY A 55 24.42 -0.66 27.41
N PRO A 56 24.34 -1.98 27.65
CA PRO A 56 24.86 -2.61 28.86
C PRO A 56 26.13 -3.45 28.56
N ASN A 57 27.00 -3.58 29.57
CA ASN A 57 28.30 -4.28 29.49
C ASN A 57 28.21 -5.80 29.80
N TYR A 58 29.36 -6.48 29.61
CA TYR A 58 29.81 -7.78 30.18
C TYR A 58 29.53 -9.08 29.39
N PRO A 59 30.38 -10.14 29.52
CA PRO A 59 31.23 -10.54 28.38
C PRO A 59 31.18 -12.03 27.97
N SER A 60 32.06 -12.39 27.03
CA SER A 60 32.16 -13.69 26.34
C SER A 60 32.78 -14.85 27.13
N LEU A 61 32.25 -16.05 26.88
CA LEU A 61 32.82 -17.42 26.94
C LEU A 61 32.09 -18.20 25.80
N GLY A 62 32.62 -19.19 25.06
CA GLY A 62 33.91 -19.89 25.04
C GLY A 62 33.70 -21.36 24.59
N GLY A 63 34.42 -21.86 23.57
CA GLY A 63 34.39 -23.28 23.09
C GLY A 63 33.88 -23.47 21.64
N THR A 64 34.65 -23.92 20.63
CA THR A 64 35.28 -25.24 20.31
C THR A 64 34.34 -26.29 19.67
N GLY A 65 34.74 -26.85 18.50
CA GLY A 65 34.03 -27.91 17.71
C GLY A 65 34.23 -29.34 18.25
N PRO A 66 34.25 -30.45 17.45
CA PRO A 66 34.23 -30.65 15.97
C PRO A 66 32.94 -31.43 15.50
N GLY A 67 32.77 -32.13 14.36
CA GLY A 67 33.49 -32.34 13.07
C GLY A 67 33.28 -33.77 12.47
N ILE A 68 33.68 -34.00 11.19
CA ILE A 68 33.65 -35.30 10.43
C ILE A 68 32.23 -35.78 10.00
N GLY A 69 31.95 -36.43 8.85
CA GLY A 69 32.76 -36.98 7.73
C GLY A 69 31.90 -37.38 6.49
N ALA A 70 32.46 -38.11 5.52
CA ALA A 70 31.93 -38.23 4.14
C ALA A 70 31.70 -39.67 3.58
N GLY A 71 31.02 -39.77 2.42
CA GLY A 71 30.90 -40.94 1.52
C GLY A 71 29.78 -40.70 0.48
N ALA A 72 29.90 -40.82 -0.86
CA ALA A 72 30.44 -41.85 -1.77
C ALA A 72 29.62 -43.16 -1.74
N ALA A 73 29.24 -43.85 -2.84
CA ALA A 73 29.33 -43.69 -4.31
C ALA A 73 28.10 -44.41 -4.96
N GLY A 74 27.73 -44.29 -6.25
CA GLY A 74 28.34 -44.94 -7.43
C GLY A 74 27.22 -45.33 -8.45
N THR A 75 27.38 -45.03 -9.75
CA THR A 75 27.78 -45.95 -10.85
C THR A 75 26.68 -46.82 -11.48
N GLY A 76 26.56 -46.76 -12.82
CA GLY A 76 25.83 -47.76 -13.63
C GLY A 76 25.35 -47.24 -14.99
N GLY A 77 25.97 -47.68 -16.09
CA GLY A 77 25.53 -47.36 -17.45
C GLY A 77 25.91 -48.46 -18.45
N VAL A 78 25.09 -48.68 -19.47
CA VAL A 78 25.32 -49.69 -20.54
C VAL A 78 24.98 -49.11 -21.92
N ARG A 79 25.72 -49.54 -22.94
CA ARG A 79 25.63 -49.17 -24.36
C ARG A 79 24.84 -50.19 -25.19
N ALA A 80 24.28 -49.74 -26.32
CA ALA A 80 24.27 -50.34 -27.67
C ALA A 80 22.95 -49.96 -28.39
N GLY A 81 22.87 -49.76 -29.71
CA GLY A 81 23.88 -49.75 -30.77
C GLY A 81 23.30 -49.07 -32.03
N ALA A 82 24.02 -49.07 -33.16
CA ALA A 82 23.52 -48.59 -34.46
C ALA A 82 23.65 -49.70 -35.52
N PRO A 83 22.81 -49.71 -36.57
CA PRO A 83 23.37 -49.37 -37.89
C PRO A 83 22.40 -48.70 -38.90
N GLN A 84 23.01 -48.08 -39.93
CA GLN A 84 22.56 -47.98 -41.35
C GLN A 84 21.17 -47.36 -41.66
N SER A 85 21.08 -46.15 -42.22
CA SER A 85 21.33 -45.74 -43.63
C SER A 85 20.26 -46.19 -44.65
N GLY A 86 19.30 -45.30 -44.93
CA GLY A 86 18.32 -45.45 -46.00
C GLY A 86 18.32 -44.24 -46.95
N GLY A 87 18.04 -44.48 -48.23
CA GLY A 87 17.85 -43.44 -49.25
C GLY A 87 16.52 -42.69 -49.12
N PRO A 88 16.26 -41.66 -49.95
CA PRO A 88 15.12 -40.77 -49.79
C PRO A 88 13.78 -41.49 -50.03
N PRO A 89 12.85 -41.50 -49.06
CA PRO A 89 11.55 -42.13 -49.25
C PRO A 89 10.63 -41.29 -50.16
N GLY A 90 9.96 -41.95 -51.11
CA GLY A 90 8.95 -41.32 -51.97
C GLY A 90 7.71 -40.84 -51.19
N ALA A 91 6.88 -40.02 -51.85
CA ALA A 91 5.78 -39.27 -51.22
C ALA A 91 4.84 -40.08 -50.30
N GLN A 92 4.60 -41.37 -50.58
CA GLN A 92 3.78 -42.25 -49.73
C GLN A 92 4.37 -42.45 -48.31
N SER A 93 5.70 -42.50 -48.16
CA SER A 93 6.34 -42.69 -46.85
C SER A 93 6.24 -41.45 -45.96
N TYR A 94 6.26 -40.24 -46.53
CA TYR A 94 5.98 -39.01 -45.79
C TYR A 94 4.55 -39.01 -45.24
N GLN A 95 3.59 -39.56 -45.98
CA GLN A 95 2.20 -39.62 -45.56
C GLN A 95 1.98 -40.60 -44.40
N VAL A 96 2.66 -41.74 -44.40
CA VAL A 96 2.67 -42.68 -43.26
C VAL A 96 3.33 -42.05 -42.02
N LEU A 97 4.46 -41.36 -42.16
CA LEU A 97 5.14 -40.67 -41.05
C LEU A 97 4.30 -39.51 -40.47
N LEU A 98 3.50 -38.83 -41.29
CA LEU A 98 2.54 -37.82 -40.83
C LEU A 98 1.41 -38.47 -40.03
N GLN A 99 0.82 -39.57 -40.53
CA GLN A 99 -0.24 -40.29 -39.85
C GLN A 99 0.22 -40.90 -38.50
N GLU A 100 1.44 -41.43 -38.45
CA GLU A 100 2.05 -41.93 -37.21
C GLU A 100 2.27 -40.81 -36.19
N ARG A 101 2.73 -39.62 -36.65
CA ARG A 101 2.86 -38.44 -35.78
C ARG A 101 1.51 -37.93 -35.28
N GLU A 102 0.48 -37.88 -36.13
CA GLU A 102 -0.88 -37.51 -35.74
C GLU A 102 -1.45 -38.48 -34.68
N GLU A 103 -1.19 -39.78 -34.83
CA GLU A 103 -1.60 -40.78 -33.84
C GLU A 103 -0.84 -40.63 -32.51
N GLN A 104 0.47 -40.41 -32.54
CA GLN A 104 1.26 -40.10 -31.34
C GLN A 104 0.76 -38.82 -30.64
N HIS A 105 0.44 -37.77 -31.40
CA HIS A 105 -0.15 -36.54 -30.87
C HIS A 105 -1.54 -36.79 -30.27
N ARG A 106 -2.38 -37.60 -30.92
CA ARG A 106 -3.72 -37.99 -30.43
C ARG A 106 -3.64 -38.74 -29.10
N LEU A 107 -2.70 -39.68 -28.98
CA LEU A 107 -2.44 -40.43 -27.74
C LEU A 107 -1.92 -39.51 -26.62
N HIS A 108 -1.00 -38.59 -26.94
CA HIS A 108 -0.49 -37.62 -25.97
C HIS A 108 -1.59 -36.65 -25.48
N ILE A 109 -2.44 -36.14 -26.38
CA ILE A 109 -3.61 -35.33 -26.03
C ILE A 109 -4.58 -36.11 -25.14
N SER A 110 -4.80 -37.40 -25.41
CA SER A 110 -5.64 -38.27 -24.56
C SER A 110 -5.06 -38.43 -23.15
N SER A 111 -3.76 -38.68 -23.04
CA SER A 111 -3.04 -38.76 -21.77
C SER A 111 -3.11 -37.47 -20.97
N LEU A 112 -2.83 -36.32 -21.60
CA LEU A 112 -2.96 -34.99 -20.99
C LEU A 112 -4.39 -34.68 -20.55
N LYS A 113 -5.42 -35.03 -21.35
CA LYS A 113 -6.83 -34.89 -20.95
C LYS A 113 -7.15 -35.70 -19.70
N LYS A 114 -6.64 -36.94 -19.59
CA LYS A 114 -6.82 -37.78 -18.39
C LYS A 114 -6.11 -37.20 -17.17
N GLN A 115 -4.88 -36.70 -17.32
CA GLN A 115 -4.15 -36.02 -16.24
C GLN A 115 -4.88 -34.74 -15.79
N ILE A 116 -5.41 -33.93 -16.72
CA ILE A 116 -6.20 -32.73 -16.42
C ILE A 116 -7.50 -33.09 -15.68
N ALA A 117 -8.16 -34.20 -16.04
CA ALA A 117 -9.34 -34.67 -15.32
C ALA A 117 -9.00 -35.06 -13.87
N GLN A 118 -7.96 -35.88 -13.67
CA GLN A 118 -7.50 -36.29 -12.34
C GLN A 118 -7.04 -35.10 -11.48
N LEU A 119 -6.33 -34.12 -12.06
CA LEU A 119 -5.92 -32.91 -11.37
C LEU A 119 -7.10 -32.02 -10.99
N LYS A 120 -8.14 -31.94 -11.83
CA LYS A 120 -9.40 -31.22 -11.49
C LYS A 120 -10.15 -31.90 -10.36
N GLU A 121 -10.23 -33.23 -10.38
CA GLU A 121 -10.89 -34.02 -9.34
C GLU A 121 -10.17 -33.87 -7.99
N ALA A 122 -8.84 -34.00 -7.96
CA ALA A 122 -8.03 -33.76 -6.77
C ALA A 122 -8.11 -32.30 -6.26
N LEU A 123 -8.19 -31.31 -7.16
CA LEU A 123 -8.43 -29.91 -6.78
C LEU A 123 -9.83 -29.71 -6.19
N GLN A 124 -10.84 -30.38 -6.73
CA GLN A 124 -12.22 -30.29 -6.26
C GLN A 124 -12.37 -30.95 -4.88
N GLU A 125 -11.78 -32.13 -4.66
CA GLU A 125 -11.73 -32.81 -3.37
C GLU A 125 -11.00 -31.95 -2.32
N ARG A 126 -9.82 -31.43 -2.63
CA ARG A 126 -9.06 -30.54 -1.73
C ARG A 126 -9.79 -29.23 -1.46
N SER A 127 -10.54 -28.71 -2.44
CA SER A 127 -11.43 -27.55 -2.25
C SER A 127 -12.61 -27.86 -1.33
N GLN A 128 -13.20 -29.04 -1.41
CA GLN A 128 -14.25 -29.48 -0.48
C GLN A 128 -13.72 -29.65 0.95
N GLN A 129 -12.52 -30.24 1.12
CA GLN A 129 -11.85 -30.32 2.42
C GLN A 129 -11.60 -28.91 3.02
N LEU A 130 -11.13 -27.96 2.21
CA LEU A 130 -10.95 -26.55 2.62
C LEU A 130 -12.28 -25.86 2.98
N LYS A 131 -13.38 -26.13 2.25
CA LYS A 131 -14.71 -25.63 2.62
C LYS A 131 -15.19 -26.21 3.96
N GLY A 132 -14.96 -27.49 4.23
CA GLY A 132 -15.24 -28.10 5.53
C GLY A 132 -14.48 -27.44 6.69
N VAL A 133 -13.20 -27.09 6.48
CA VAL A 133 -12.41 -26.29 7.43
C VAL A 133 -13.04 -24.90 7.63
N GLN A 134 -13.49 -24.25 6.56
CA GLN A 134 -14.10 -22.92 6.61
C GLN A 134 -15.48 -22.91 7.34
N GLU A 135 -16.28 -23.96 7.19
CA GLU A 135 -17.55 -24.12 7.93
C GLU A 135 -17.34 -24.46 9.40
N SER A 136 -16.35 -25.30 9.72
CA SER A 136 -15.90 -25.56 11.11
C SER A 136 -15.48 -24.26 11.81
N LEU A 137 -14.68 -23.42 11.14
CA LEU A 137 -14.24 -22.12 11.66
C LEU A 137 -15.42 -21.17 11.92
N LYS A 138 -16.45 -21.15 11.05
CA LYS A 138 -17.67 -20.35 11.25
C LYS A 138 -18.48 -20.77 12.48
N ARG A 139 -18.54 -22.07 12.81
CA ARG A 139 -19.35 -22.57 13.94
C ARG A 139 -18.73 -22.27 15.31
N VAL A 140 -17.40 -22.28 15.43
CA VAL A 140 -16.71 -22.05 16.71
C VAL A 140 -16.62 -20.57 17.09
N ALA A 141 -16.64 -19.66 16.11
CA ALA A 141 -16.51 -18.21 16.35
C ALA A 141 -17.79 -17.52 16.89
N GLY A 142 -18.81 -18.28 17.31
CA GLY A 142 -20.16 -17.76 17.61
C GLY A 142 -20.85 -18.38 18.83
N GLY A 143 -20.11 -18.81 19.84
CA GLY A 143 -20.65 -19.30 21.13
C GLY A 143 -19.88 -18.74 22.34
N PRO A 144 -20.53 -18.48 23.50
CA PRO A 144 -19.83 -18.02 24.70
C PRO A 144 -19.02 -19.15 25.36
N ALA A 145 -18.01 -18.76 26.13
CA ALA A 145 -17.19 -19.69 26.89
C ALA A 145 -17.82 -20.03 28.25
N GLU A 146 -18.33 -21.25 28.39
CA GLU A 146 -18.46 -21.93 29.68
C GLU A 146 -17.76 -23.29 29.55
N GLY A 147 -16.97 -23.66 30.57
CA GLY A 147 -16.07 -24.81 30.51
C GLY A 147 -16.75 -26.12 30.91
N LEU A 148 -16.10 -27.25 30.62
CA LEU A 148 -16.36 -28.50 31.32
C LEU A 148 -15.15 -29.44 31.33
N GLU A 149 -15.10 -30.15 32.44
CA GLU A 149 -14.07 -30.99 33.01
C GLU A 149 -13.57 -32.15 32.13
N ALA A 150 -12.37 -32.63 32.46
CA ALA A 150 -11.79 -33.82 31.83
C ALA A 150 -12.35 -35.12 32.46
N GLY A 151 -13.15 -35.86 31.70
CA GLY A 151 -13.56 -37.23 32.02
C GLY A 151 -12.83 -38.24 31.14
N ALA A 152 -11.98 -39.07 31.73
CA ALA A 152 -11.25 -40.13 31.01
C ALA A 152 -12.03 -41.45 31.02
N ALA A 153 -12.23 -42.06 29.84
CA ALA A 153 -12.61 -43.45 29.69
C ALA A 153 -12.05 -44.03 28.37
N SER A 154 -11.43 -45.19 28.45
CA SER A 154 -10.71 -45.85 27.35
C SER A 154 -11.50 -46.99 26.72
N GLN A 155 -11.37 -47.17 25.39
CA GLN A 155 -11.07 -48.43 24.65
C GLN A 155 -11.76 -48.49 23.27
N GLY A 156 -11.12 -49.19 22.32
CA GLY A 156 -11.72 -49.52 21.00
C GLY A 156 -10.79 -49.23 19.83
N GLY A 157 -9.97 -50.21 19.45
CA GLY A 157 -8.89 -50.05 18.45
C GLY A 157 -9.32 -49.74 17.01
N GLY A 158 -8.34 -49.27 16.21
CA GLY A 158 -8.42 -49.26 14.74
C GLY A 158 -8.34 -47.91 14.02
N LEU A 159 -7.51 -46.94 14.45
CA LEU A 159 -7.47 -45.59 13.83
C LEU A 159 -6.05 -44.99 13.63
N GLY A 160 -5.09 -45.76 13.11
CA GLY A 160 -3.71 -45.29 12.90
C GLY A 160 -3.57 -44.08 11.95
N GLU A 161 -4.30 -44.07 10.82
CA GLU A 161 -4.14 -43.03 9.79
C GLU A 161 -5.12 -41.85 9.96
N ALA A 162 -6.34 -42.11 10.42
CA ALA A 162 -7.36 -41.08 10.59
C ALA A 162 -7.09 -40.13 11.76
N GLN A 163 -6.33 -40.55 12.78
CA GLN A 163 -5.90 -39.68 13.88
C GLN A 163 -4.79 -38.72 13.46
N GLY A 164 -3.83 -39.16 12.65
CA GLY A 164 -2.75 -38.31 12.13
C GLY A 164 -3.28 -37.15 11.28
N ALA A 165 -4.21 -37.44 10.35
CA ALA A 165 -4.84 -36.41 9.52
C ALA A 165 -5.68 -35.41 10.35
N LYS A 166 -6.42 -35.90 11.37
CA LYS A 166 -7.18 -35.02 12.27
C LYS A 166 -6.28 -34.15 13.14
N SER A 167 -5.17 -34.69 13.66
CA SER A 167 -4.17 -33.92 14.42
C SER A 167 -3.57 -32.81 13.56
N GLN A 168 -3.07 -33.13 12.37
CA GLN A 168 -2.51 -32.13 11.45
C GLN A 168 -3.55 -31.05 11.06
N GLN A 169 -4.83 -31.42 10.97
CA GLN A 169 -5.92 -30.47 10.69
C GLN A 169 -6.22 -29.56 11.89
N THR A 170 -6.14 -30.04 13.13
CA THR A 170 -6.24 -29.20 14.33
C THR A 170 -5.02 -28.30 14.49
N ASP A 171 -3.81 -28.82 14.28
CA ASP A 171 -2.56 -28.08 14.36
C ASP A 171 -2.53 -26.92 13.35
N LEU A 172 -3.02 -27.16 12.12
CA LEU A 172 -3.17 -26.11 11.12
C LEU A 172 -4.23 -25.08 11.51
N GLN A 173 -5.40 -25.49 12.02
CA GLN A 173 -6.42 -24.54 12.50
C GLN A 173 -5.90 -23.68 13.66
N GLU A 174 -5.13 -24.27 14.57
CA GLU A 174 -4.51 -23.56 15.70
C GLU A 174 -3.41 -22.59 15.23
N PHE A 175 -2.56 -23.01 14.28
CA PHE A 175 -1.58 -22.13 13.64
C PHE A 175 -2.26 -20.92 12.99
N LEU A 176 -3.30 -21.13 12.17
CA LEU A 176 -4.02 -20.04 11.49
C LEU A 176 -4.70 -19.08 12.49
N ARG A 177 -5.24 -19.60 13.60
CA ARG A 177 -5.76 -18.78 14.72
C ARG A 177 -4.65 -18.00 15.42
N SER A 178 -3.49 -18.62 15.65
CA SER A 178 -2.30 -17.98 16.25
C SER A 178 -1.77 -16.84 15.38
N GLN A 179 -1.79 -16.99 14.05
CA GLN A 179 -1.43 -15.89 13.14
C GLN A 179 -2.44 -14.75 13.20
N LEU A 180 -3.75 -15.05 13.20
CA LEU A 180 -4.80 -14.04 13.33
C LEU A 180 -4.72 -13.29 14.67
N SER A 181 -4.39 -13.94 15.79
CA SER A 181 -4.27 -13.29 17.09
C SER A 181 -2.99 -12.46 17.25
N LYS A 182 -1.94 -12.74 16.47
CA LYS A 182 -0.69 -11.96 16.41
C LYS A 182 -0.73 -10.83 15.40
N ALA A 183 -1.58 -10.92 14.39
CA ALA A 183 -1.75 -9.90 13.37
C ALA A 183 -2.47 -8.68 13.95
N GLU A 184 -2.08 -7.48 13.51
CA GLU A 184 -2.63 -6.23 14.02
C GLU A 184 -4.00 -5.96 13.35
N VAL A 185 -4.99 -6.77 13.71
CA VAL A 185 -6.36 -6.80 13.14
C VAL A 185 -7.41 -6.29 14.13
N THR A 186 -7.22 -6.59 15.43
CA THR A 186 -8.19 -6.30 16.50
C THR A 186 -7.71 -5.21 17.48
N ALA A 187 -6.40 -5.04 17.63
CA ALA A 187 -5.76 -4.05 18.50
C ALA A 187 -4.47 -3.54 17.84
N GLY A 188 -4.03 -2.33 18.22
CA GLY A 188 -2.78 -1.74 17.73
C GLY A 188 -1.54 -2.38 18.35
N THR A 189 -0.43 -2.39 17.62
CA THR A 189 0.89 -2.83 18.13
C THR A 189 1.79 -1.64 18.38
N ARG A 190 2.53 -1.65 19.50
CA ARG A 190 3.53 -0.60 19.80
C ARG A 190 4.72 -0.74 18.85
N LEU A 191 5.01 0.31 18.10
CA LEU A 191 6.11 0.35 17.13
C LEU A 191 7.18 1.36 17.57
N PRO A 192 8.49 1.04 17.45
CA PRO A 192 9.56 1.87 18.00
C PRO A 192 9.67 3.24 17.31
N SER A 193 9.37 3.31 16.02
CA SER A 193 9.44 4.50 15.18
C SER A 193 8.60 4.31 13.90
N GLU A 194 8.38 5.39 13.16
CA GLU A 194 7.74 5.42 11.84
C GLU A 194 8.36 4.45 10.83
N TYR A 195 9.67 4.19 10.90
CA TYR A 195 10.37 3.24 10.02
C TYR A 195 9.99 1.76 10.24
N ALA A 196 9.31 1.44 11.35
CA ALA A 196 8.81 0.09 11.62
C ALA A 196 7.35 -0.10 11.18
N VAL A 197 6.71 0.96 10.65
CA VAL A 197 5.32 0.91 10.18
C VAL A 197 5.27 0.26 8.80
N VAL A 198 4.53 -0.84 8.69
CA VAL A 198 4.09 -1.33 7.39
C VAL A 198 2.80 -0.58 7.03
N PRO A 199 2.81 0.29 6.00
CA PRO A 199 1.60 1.02 5.59
C PRO A 199 0.61 0.10 4.87
N PHE A 200 -0.64 0.54 4.79
CA PHE A 200 -1.64 -0.07 3.93
C PHE A 200 -1.51 0.48 2.51
N GLU A 201 -1.77 -0.37 1.51
CA GLU A 201 -2.18 0.05 0.17
C GLU A 201 -3.69 0.29 0.15
N SER A 202 -4.20 1.07 -0.81
CA SER A 202 -5.65 1.22 -1.03
C SER A 202 -6.04 0.83 -2.46
N PHE A 203 -7.27 0.37 -2.67
CA PHE A 203 -7.73 -0.11 -3.96
C PHE A 203 -9.24 0.12 -4.19
N THR A 204 -9.62 0.09 -5.48
CA THR A 204 -10.99 0.01 -6.00
C THR A 204 -11.15 -1.22 -6.89
N LEU A 205 -12.32 -1.42 -7.49
CA LEU A 205 -12.52 -2.42 -8.56
C LEU A 205 -11.50 -2.31 -9.71
N GLN A 206 -11.01 -1.10 -9.98
CA GLN A 206 -10.26 -0.80 -11.21
C GLN A 206 -8.78 -0.49 -10.97
N ARG A 207 -8.42 -0.04 -9.76
CA ARG A 207 -7.14 0.63 -9.47
C ARG A 207 -6.58 0.24 -8.12
N VAL A 208 -5.26 0.21 -8.02
CA VAL A 208 -4.50 0.06 -6.78
C VAL A 208 -3.60 1.28 -6.62
N TYR A 209 -3.51 1.79 -5.40
CA TYR A 209 -2.67 2.91 -5.00
C TYR A 209 -1.66 2.40 -3.96
N GLN A 210 -0.38 2.54 -4.26
CA GLN A 210 0.71 1.94 -3.48
C GLN A 210 1.77 3.00 -3.15
N LEU A 211 2.42 2.86 -1.98
CA LEU A 211 3.54 3.71 -1.57
C LEU A 211 4.87 3.15 -2.10
N GLU A 212 5.09 1.83 -1.94
CA GLU A 212 6.22 1.13 -2.57
C GLU A 212 5.94 0.93 -4.09
N MET A 213 6.09 1.98 -4.88
CA MET A 213 5.77 1.99 -6.32
C MET A 213 6.75 1.19 -7.23
N GLY A 214 7.58 0.30 -6.65
CA GLY A 214 8.49 -0.59 -7.38
C GLY A 214 9.41 0.10 -8.41
N LEU A 215 9.68 -0.60 -9.53
CA LEU A 215 10.49 -0.09 -10.65
C LEU A 215 9.68 0.84 -11.58
N THR A 216 8.37 0.64 -11.69
CA THR A 216 7.48 1.40 -12.57
C THR A 216 7.26 2.82 -12.08
N ARG A 217 7.24 3.02 -10.75
CA ARG A 217 7.02 4.30 -10.06
C ARG A 217 5.70 4.98 -10.43
N HIS A 218 4.62 4.20 -10.56
CA HIS A 218 3.29 4.74 -10.80
C HIS A 218 2.48 4.85 -9.48
N PRO A 219 1.98 6.05 -9.11
CA PRO A 219 1.16 6.23 -7.91
C PRO A 219 -0.21 5.53 -7.98
N GLU A 220 -0.74 5.35 -9.19
CA GLU A 220 -1.95 4.61 -9.49
C GLU A 220 -1.62 3.56 -10.56
N GLU A 221 -1.90 2.29 -10.29
CA GLU A 221 -1.81 1.21 -11.28
C GLU A 221 -3.16 0.53 -11.46
N LYS A 222 -3.43 0.02 -12.68
CA LYS A 222 -4.46 -1.01 -12.86
C LYS A 222 -3.86 -2.34 -12.35
N PRO A 223 -4.65 -3.27 -11.79
CA PRO A 223 -4.17 -4.62 -11.48
C PRO A 223 -3.95 -5.42 -12.78
N VAL A 224 -2.86 -5.11 -13.49
CA VAL A 224 -2.46 -5.75 -14.75
C VAL A 224 -1.85 -7.13 -14.48
N ARG A 225 -1.02 -7.22 -13.43
CA ARG A 225 -0.41 -8.48 -12.97
C ARG A 225 -1.54 -9.44 -12.58
N LYS A 226 -1.58 -10.60 -13.26
CA LYS A 226 -2.70 -11.54 -13.19
C LYS A 226 -2.97 -12.01 -11.76
N ASP A 227 -1.93 -12.40 -11.05
CA ASP A 227 -1.98 -12.83 -9.65
C ASP A 227 -2.60 -11.77 -8.72
N LYS A 228 -2.18 -10.50 -8.79
CA LYS A 228 -2.74 -9.44 -7.94
C LYS A 228 -4.21 -9.13 -8.30
N ARG A 229 -4.59 -9.25 -9.57
CA ARG A 229 -5.99 -9.11 -10.01
C ARG A 229 -6.85 -10.27 -9.51
N ASP A 230 -6.37 -11.50 -9.70
CA ASP A 230 -7.08 -12.72 -9.33
C ASP A 230 -7.23 -12.78 -7.79
N GLU A 231 -6.23 -12.34 -7.02
CA GLU A 231 -6.28 -12.16 -5.57
C GLU A 231 -7.33 -11.14 -5.10
N LEU A 232 -7.28 -9.90 -5.61
CA LEU A 232 -8.26 -8.88 -5.24
C LEU A 232 -9.68 -9.26 -5.68
N GLY A 233 -9.82 -10.00 -6.79
CA GLY A 233 -11.07 -10.60 -7.23
C GLY A 233 -11.61 -11.63 -6.25
N GLU A 234 -10.79 -12.60 -5.82
CA GLU A 234 -11.16 -13.61 -4.82
C GLU A 234 -11.58 -12.98 -3.48
N VAL A 235 -10.87 -11.94 -3.05
CA VAL A 235 -11.17 -11.18 -1.83
C VAL A 235 -12.54 -10.47 -1.95
N LEU A 236 -12.82 -9.83 -3.09
CA LEU A 236 -14.09 -9.17 -3.36
C LEU A 236 -15.26 -10.17 -3.44
N GLU A 237 -15.10 -11.28 -4.18
CA GLU A 237 -16.12 -12.32 -4.29
C GLU A 237 -16.42 -12.98 -2.94
N THR A 238 -15.39 -13.23 -2.12
CA THR A 238 -15.56 -13.73 -0.75
C THR A 238 -16.31 -12.74 0.13
N ALA A 239 -16.05 -11.44 -0.02
CA ALA A 239 -16.77 -10.40 0.71
C ALA A 239 -18.25 -10.30 0.28
N LEU A 240 -18.53 -10.29 -1.03
CA LEU A 240 -19.89 -10.25 -1.59
C LEU A 240 -20.69 -11.51 -1.20
N HIS A 241 -20.09 -12.69 -1.33
CA HIS A 241 -20.69 -13.94 -0.86
C HIS A 241 -20.99 -13.89 0.65
N SER A 242 -20.09 -13.37 1.48
CA SER A 242 -20.35 -13.21 2.91
C SER A 242 -21.36 -12.10 3.26
N LEU A 243 -21.64 -11.16 2.36
CA LEU A 243 -22.68 -10.14 2.54
C LEU A 243 -24.06 -10.68 2.18
N ASN A 244 -24.13 -11.45 1.09
CA ASN A 244 -25.39 -11.94 0.52
C ASN A 244 -25.83 -13.31 1.08
N THR A 245 -24.97 -14.02 1.82
CA THR A 245 -25.35 -15.26 2.52
C THR A 245 -26.16 -14.93 3.78
N PRO A 246 -27.38 -15.49 3.95
CA PRO A 246 -28.17 -15.31 5.16
C PRO A 246 -27.38 -15.73 6.41
N SER A 247 -27.26 -14.83 7.38
CA SER A 247 -26.53 -15.12 8.62
C SER A 247 -27.48 -15.72 9.66
N SER A 248 -27.35 -17.03 9.91
CA SER A 248 -28.15 -17.80 10.89
C SER A 248 -27.98 -17.40 12.37
N GLN A 249 -27.37 -16.24 12.64
CA GLN A 249 -27.00 -15.75 13.98
C GLN A 249 -27.40 -14.29 14.23
N GLN A 250 -28.24 -13.69 13.37
CA GLN A 250 -29.02 -12.52 13.74
C GLN A 250 -30.48 -12.94 13.98
N ASP A 251 -31.08 -12.31 14.98
CA ASP A 251 -32.49 -12.41 15.38
C ASP A 251 -32.94 -13.64 16.17
N GLY A 252 -32.26 -13.87 17.30
CA GLY A 252 -32.88 -14.43 18.52
C GLY A 252 -33.81 -13.45 19.27
N LYS A 253 -34.36 -12.43 18.59
CA LYS A 253 -35.32 -11.46 19.14
C LYS A 253 -36.46 -11.18 18.15
N SER A 254 -37.68 -11.30 18.66
CA SER A 254 -38.97 -10.93 18.03
C SER A 254 -39.26 -11.54 16.65
N VAL A 255 -39.88 -12.72 16.67
CA VAL A 255 -40.81 -13.17 15.61
C VAL A 255 -42.07 -12.29 15.67
N ALA A 256 -42.00 -11.07 15.14
CA ALA A 256 -43.14 -10.23 14.74
C ALA A 256 -42.66 -8.88 14.18
N GLY A 257 -42.57 -8.72 12.86
CA GLY A 257 -42.40 -7.39 12.26
C GLY A 257 -41.67 -7.35 10.92
N LYS A 258 -42.43 -7.48 9.82
CA LYS A 258 -42.08 -7.09 8.44
C LYS A 258 -40.70 -7.52 7.90
N THR A 259 -40.73 -8.44 6.96
CA THR A 259 -39.65 -8.75 6.02
C THR A 259 -39.20 -7.50 5.24
N GLN A 260 -38.24 -6.74 5.79
CA GLN A 260 -37.38 -5.89 4.97
C GLN A 260 -36.43 -6.82 4.21
N ALA A 261 -36.54 -6.80 2.87
CA ALA A 261 -35.59 -7.49 2.02
C ALA A 261 -34.20 -6.86 2.21
N SER A 262 -33.31 -7.54 2.94
CA SER A 262 -31.94 -7.10 3.15
C SER A 262 -31.28 -6.75 1.81
N LYS A 263 -30.64 -5.58 1.72
CA LYS A 263 -29.93 -5.17 0.52
C LYS A 263 -29.02 -6.28 -0.01
N VAL A 264 -29.20 -6.63 -1.29
CA VAL A 264 -28.25 -7.48 -2.02
C VAL A 264 -27.08 -6.62 -2.47
N TYR A 265 -25.87 -7.01 -2.07
CA TYR A 265 -24.64 -6.29 -2.37
C TYR A 265 -24.05 -6.79 -3.69
N SER A 266 -23.56 -5.83 -4.48
CA SER A 266 -22.97 -6.01 -5.80
C SER A 266 -21.55 -5.42 -5.86
N PRO A 267 -20.74 -5.73 -6.90
CA PRO A 267 -19.47 -5.03 -7.11
C PRO A 267 -19.63 -3.50 -7.16
N SER A 268 -20.73 -2.98 -7.71
CA SER A 268 -21.03 -1.54 -7.74
C SER A 268 -21.26 -0.89 -6.36
N ASP A 269 -21.50 -1.69 -5.31
CA ASP A 269 -21.58 -1.17 -3.94
C ASP A 269 -20.21 -1.01 -3.28
N PHE A 270 -19.15 -1.60 -3.85
CA PHE A 270 -17.79 -1.50 -3.31
C PHE A 270 -17.20 -0.11 -3.57
N ILE A 271 -16.83 0.58 -2.49
CA ILE A 271 -16.29 1.95 -2.52
C ILE A 271 -14.76 1.91 -2.54
N GLU A 272 -14.19 1.21 -1.57
CA GLU A 272 -12.75 1.04 -1.43
C GLU A 272 -12.39 -0.12 -0.52
N GLY A 273 -11.18 -0.64 -0.72
CA GLY A 273 -10.52 -1.50 0.25
C GLY A 273 -9.15 -0.94 0.61
N ILE A 274 -8.67 -1.31 1.79
CA ILE A 274 -7.28 -1.17 2.20
C ILE A 274 -6.69 -2.56 2.47
N THR A 275 -5.41 -2.74 2.16
CA THR A 275 -4.71 -4.02 2.35
C THR A 275 -3.30 -3.81 2.88
N ARG A 276 -2.84 -4.74 3.73
CA ARG A 276 -1.49 -4.71 4.31
C ARG A 276 -0.98 -6.13 4.53
N THR A 277 0.24 -6.41 4.07
CA THR A 277 0.90 -7.71 4.26
C THR A 277 1.96 -7.62 5.36
N GLU A 278 1.72 -8.28 6.48
CA GLU A 278 2.73 -8.52 7.52
C GLU A 278 3.52 -9.79 7.13
N ARG A 279 4.81 -9.64 6.83
CA ARG A 279 5.64 -10.68 6.16
C ARG A 279 5.77 -11.99 6.94
N ASP A 280 5.49 -11.97 8.23
CA ASP A 280 5.56 -13.08 9.18
C ASP A 280 4.18 -13.64 9.58
N LYS A 281 3.07 -13.02 9.15
CA LYS A 281 1.70 -13.36 9.59
C LYS A 281 0.70 -13.57 8.46
N GLY A 282 0.77 -12.75 7.40
CA GLY A 282 -0.15 -12.75 6.28
C GLY A 282 -0.72 -11.37 5.92
N THR A 283 -1.76 -11.37 5.10
CA THR A 283 -2.37 -10.17 4.52
C THR A 283 -3.73 -9.85 5.11
N LEU A 284 -3.86 -8.66 5.68
CA LEU A 284 -5.11 -8.06 6.11
C LEU A 284 -5.79 -7.35 4.92
N TYR A 285 -7.11 -7.50 4.82
CA TYR A 285 -7.98 -6.76 3.91
C TYR A 285 -9.15 -6.16 4.69
N GLU A 286 -9.34 -4.85 4.59
CA GLU A 286 -10.56 -4.19 5.07
C GLU A 286 -11.30 -3.59 3.87
N LEU A 287 -12.53 -4.04 3.62
CA LEU A 287 -13.36 -3.66 2.47
C LEU A 287 -14.58 -2.86 2.93
N THR A 288 -14.86 -1.75 2.25
CA THR A 288 -16.00 -0.87 2.50
C THR A 288 -17.00 -0.93 1.34
N PHE A 289 -18.26 -1.23 1.68
CA PHE A 289 -19.39 -1.19 0.76
C PHE A 289 -20.42 -0.15 1.21
N ARG A 290 -21.13 0.46 0.26
CA ARG A 290 -22.27 1.35 0.51
C ARG A 290 -23.44 0.55 1.09
N GLY A 291 -24.04 1.02 2.19
CA GLY A 291 -25.23 0.44 2.80
C GLY A 291 -26.52 0.83 2.06
N GLU A 292 -27.65 0.82 2.77
CA GLU A 292 -28.96 1.20 2.23
C GLU A 292 -29.13 2.72 2.14
N SER A 293 -28.60 3.47 3.11
CA SER A 293 -28.58 4.94 3.12
C SER A 293 -27.21 5.53 2.74
N SER A 294 -27.17 6.83 2.44
CA SER A 294 -25.98 7.59 2.07
C SER A 294 -24.87 7.63 3.14
N HIS A 295 -25.22 7.37 4.40
CA HIS A 295 -24.31 7.47 5.55
C HIS A 295 -24.03 6.12 6.21
N GLU A 296 -24.65 5.06 5.70
CA GLU A 296 -24.48 3.69 6.15
C GLU A 296 -23.49 2.95 5.27
N PHE A 297 -22.64 2.14 5.89
CA PHE A 297 -21.64 1.32 5.23
C PHE A 297 -21.62 -0.10 5.79
N ARG A 298 -21.15 -1.05 4.98
CA ARG A 298 -20.73 -2.37 5.46
C ARG A 298 -19.22 -2.47 5.39
N ARG A 299 -18.58 -2.78 6.51
CA ARG A 299 -17.14 -3.02 6.60
C ARG A 299 -16.89 -4.50 6.81
N LEU A 300 -16.18 -5.14 5.88
CA LEU A 300 -15.71 -6.51 6.04
C LEU A 300 -14.22 -6.52 6.29
N VAL A 301 -13.80 -7.30 7.28
CA VAL A 301 -12.39 -7.55 7.57
C VAL A 301 -12.11 -9.01 7.24
N LEU A 302 -11.26 -9.24 6.24
CA LEU A 302 -10.80 -10.55 5.82
C LEU A 302 -9.29 -10.64 6.09
N PHE A 303 -8.82 -11.81 6.48
CA PHE A 303 -7.41 -12.07 6.74
C PHE A 303 -6.96 -13.30 5.98
N ARG A 304 -5.89 -13.15 5.20
CA ARG A 304 -5.20 -14.23 4.48
C ARG A 304 -3.90 -14.52 5.23
N PRO A 305 -3.86 -15.50 6.14
CA PRO A 305 -2.59 -16.09 6.58
C PRO A 305 -1.87 -16.74 5.38
N PHE A 306 -0.77 -17.48 5.61
CA PHE A 306 -0.12 -18.31 4.58
C PHE A 306 -0.97 -19.55 4.22
N GLY A 307 -2.22 -19.33 3.81
CA GLY A 307 -3.28 -20.32 3.67
C GLY A 307 -4.58 -19.68 3.14
N PRO A 308 -5.76 -20.27 3.41
CA PRO A 308 -7.04 -19.81 2.86
C PRO A 308 -7.49 -18.47 3.45
N LEU A 309 -8.27 -17.72 2.67
CA LEU A 309 -8.86 -16.44 3.10
C LEU A 309 -9.93 -16.66 4.20
N MET A 310 -9.74 -16.01 5.34
CA MET A 310 -10.62 -16.11 6.51
C MET A 310 -11.44 -14.84 6.68
N LYS A 311 -12.73 -14.99 7.03
CA LYS A 311 -13.57 -13.86 7.48
C LYS A 311 -13.29 -13.59 8.95
N VAL A 312 -12.86 -12.37 9.28
CA VAL A 312 -12.63 -11.93 10.66
C VAL A 312 -13.83 -11.13 11.18
N ARG A 313 -14.34 -10.18 10.40
CA ARG A 313 -15.40 -9.25 10.84
C ARG A 313 -16.34 -8.87 9.71
N ASN A 314 -17.60 -8.57 10.04
CA ASN A 314 -18.58 -7.97 9.14
C ASN A 314 -19.46 -7.02 9.96
N GLU A 315 -19.33 -5.72 9.74
CA GLU A 315 -19.95 -4.68 10.57
C GLU A 315 -20.87 -3.79 9.74
N ARG A 316 -21.97 -3.33 10.34
CA ARG A 316 -22.76 -2.20 9.84
C ARG A 316 -22.22 -0.96 10.54
N VAL A 317 -21.79 0.04 9.77
CA VAL A 317 -21.24 1.30 10.29
C VAL A 317 -22.14 2.42 9.82
N ASP A 318 -22.84 3.06 10.75
CA ASP A 318 -23.57 4.30 10.48
C ASP A 318 -22.69 5.50 10.85
N THR A 319 -22.56 6.44 9.92
CA THR A 319 -21.76 7.65 10.09
C THR A 319 -22.61 8.91 10.27
N ALA A 320 -23.95 8.82 10.21
CA ALA A 320 -24.86 9.98 10.21
C ALA A 320 -24.58 10.95 11.37
N ASN A 321 -24.29 10.41 12.55
CA ASN A 321 -24.04 11.18 13.77
C ASN A 321 -22.54 11.36 14.11
N ILE A 322 -21.65 11.27 13.12
CA ILE A 322 -20.19 11.48 13.30
C ILE A 322 -19.77 12.80 12.63
N PRO A 323 -19.92 13.96 13.32
CA PRO A 323 -19.43 15.23 12.79
C PRO A 323 -17.90 15.29 12.77
N ILE A 324 -17.35 15.95 11.75
CA ILE A 324 -15.91 16.23 11.65
C ILE A 324 -15.67 17.70 12.01
N ASN A 325 -14.76 17.98 12.94
CA ASN A 325 -14.20 19.32 13.11
C ASN A 325 -12.90 19.44 12.32
N ILE A 326 -12.93 20.17 11.20
CA ILE A 326 -11.75 20.46 10.39
C ILE A 326 -11.04 21.65 11.04
N ILE A 327 -9.78 21.46 11.46
CA ILE A 327 -8.97 22.50 12.10
C ILE A 327 -7.90 22.97 11.10
N VAL A 328 -7.93 24.27 10.78
CA VAL A 328 -7.02 24.91 9.83
C VAL A 328 -6.23 26.03 10.53
N PRO A 329 -4.92 25.85 10.76
CA PRO A 329 -4.05 26.92 11.21
C PRO A 329 -3.69 27.83 10.01
N LEU A 330 -3.72 29.15 10.20
CA LEU A 330 -3.59 30.10 9.10
C LEU A 330 -2.79 31.35 9.52
N SER A 331 -1.94 31.86 8.62
CA SER A 331 -1.35 33.20 8.70
C SER A 331 -1.01 33.69 7.29
N ARG A 332 -1.24 34.97 6.99
CA ARG A 332 -0.83 35.67 5.75
C ARG A 332 -1.10 34.91 4.42
N ARG A 333 -2.18 34.11 4.37
CA ARG A 333 -2.53 33.24 3.24
C ARG A 333 -4.02 33.37 2.86
N THR A 334 -4.56 34.60 2.82
CA THR A 334 -5.98 34.83 2.50
C THR A 334 -6.38 34.27 1.14
N ASP A 335 -5.53 34.34 0.12
CA ASP A 335 -5.89 33.82 -1.22
C ASP A 335 -5.99 32.30 -1.27
N LYS A 336 -5.08 31.61 -0.55
CA LYS A 336 -5.19 30.16 -0.33
C LYS A 336 -6.41 29.82 0.53
N PHE A 337 -6.73 30.65 1.52
CA PHE A 337 -7.94 30.49 2.32
C PHE A 337 -9.24 30.69 1.50
N LYS A 338 -9.28 31.63 0.55
CA LYS A 338 -10.40 31.78 -0.40
C LYS A 338 -10.55 30.52 -1.27
N GLN A 339 -9.44 29.96 -1.76
CA GLN A 339 -9.43 28.70 -2.51
C GLN A 339 -9.92 27.51 -1.67
N PHE A 340 -9.42 27.37 -0.43
CA PHE A 340 -9.88 26.37 0.54
C PHE A 340 -11.38 26.51 0.82
N MET A 341 -11.87 27.72 1.06
CA MET A 341 -13.28 27.97 1.36
C MET A 341 -14.20 27.64 0.18
N ASN A 342 -13.73 27.74 -1.07
CA ASN A 342 -14.48 27.26 -2.23
C ASN A 342 -14.62 25.73 -2.23
N ASN A 343 -13.55 24.99 -1.98
CA ASN A 343 -13.61 23.52 -1.84
C ASN A 343 -14.46 23.11 -0.62
N PHE A 344 -14.31 23.80 0.52
CA PHE A 344 -15.12 23.59 1.71
C PHE A 344 -16.62 23.81 1.46
N ARG A 345 -17.01 24.88 0.74
CA ARG A 345 -18.42 25.13 0.39
C ARG A 345 -19.01 24.00 -0.44
N GLU A 346 -18.27 23.52 -1.44
CA GLU A 346 -18.74 22.43 -2.29
C GLU A 346 -18.85 21.11 -1.51
N VAL A 347 -17.81 20.73 -0.79
CA VAL A 347 -17.73 19.42 -0.15
C VAL A 347 -18.43 19.38 1.22
N CYS A 348 -18.10 20.31 2.11
CA CYS A 348 -18.61 20.27 3.49
C CYS A 348 -20.03 20.82 3.62
N VAL A 349 -20.40 21.85 2.83
CA VAL A 349 -21.73 22.49 2.96
C VAL A 349 -22.76 21.87 2.01
N ARG A 350 -22.44 21.65 0.73
CA ARG A 350 -23.41 21.11 -0.25
C ARG A 350 -23.52 19.59 -0.24
N GLN A 351 -22.41 18.85 -0.03
CA GLN A 351 -22.40 17.40 -0.16
C GLN A 351 -22.49 16.65 1.18
N ASP A 352 -21.69 17.02 2.18
CA ASP A 352 -21.60 16.26 3.44
C ASP A 352 -22.51 16.76 4.59
N SER A 353 -22.62 18.09 4.75
CA SER A 353 -23.36 18.81 5.80
C SER A 353 -23.00 18.55 7.27
N ARG A 354 -22.18 17.54 7.59
CA ARG A 354 -21.85 17.09 8.96
C ARG A 354 -20.43 17.53 9.36
N VAL A 355 -20.13 18.80 9.14
CA VAL A 355 -18.80 19.39 9.34
C VAL A 355 -18.88 20.67 10.16
N HIS A 356 -17.91 20.85 11.04
CA HIS A 356 -17.58 22.12 11.69
C HIS A 356 -16.19 22.59 11.23
N LEU A 357 -16.00 23.89 11.06
CA LEU A 357 -14.72 24.49 10.66
C LEU A 357 -14.11 25.32 11.79
N THR A 358 -12.95 24.92 12.30
CA THR A 358 -12.17 25.73 13.25
C THR A 358 -10.98 26.36 12.54
N VAL A 359 -11.03 27.67 12.30
CA VAL A 359 -9.90 28.45 11.78
C VAL A 359 -9.13 29.05 12.94
N VAL A 360 -7.82 28.80 12.98
CA VAL A 360 -6.91 29.38 13.99
C VAL A 360 -5.94 30.32 13.31
N TYR A 361 -6.22 31.62 13.41
CA TYR A 361 -5.50 32.67 12.72
C TYR A 361 -4.39 33.27 13.59
N PHE A 362 -3.18 33.39 13.03
CA PHE A 362 -2.02 33.99 13.69
C PHE A 362 -1.73 35.40 13.16
N GLY A 363 -1.66 36.36 14.08
CA GLY A 363 -1.42 37.78 13.82
C GLY A 363 -2.70 38.61 13.65
N LYS A 364 -2.52 39.88 13.27
CA LYS A 364 -3.60 40.88 13.08
C LYS A 364 -3.81 41.30 11.63
N GLU A 365 -2.74 41.30 10.84
CA GLU A 365 -2.76 41.54 9.40
C GLU A 365 -3.71 40.56 8.69
N GLN A 366 -4.42 40.99 7.63
CA GLN A 366 -5.35 40.17 6.83
C GLN A 366 -6.54 39.52 7.58
N MET A 367 -6.65 39.68 8.91
CA MET A 367 -7.71 39.05 9.72
C MET A 367 -9.13 39.49 9.33
N SER A 368 -9.28 40.73 8.85
CA SER A 368 -10.56 41.25 8.33
C SER A 368 -11.03 40.51 7.07
N GLU A 369 -10.11 40.13 6.17
CA GLU A 369 -10.42 39.33 4.97
C GLU A 369 -10.82 37.90 5.34
N VAL A 370 -10.10 37.27 6.28
CA VAL A 370 -10.43 35.92 6.78
C VAL A 370 -11.83 35.91 7.40
N ARG A 371 -12.12 36.89 8.26
CA ARG A 371 -13.44 37.08 8.86
C ARG A 371 -14.51 37.33 7.79
N SER A 372 -14.27 38.24 6.85
CA SER A 372 -15.21 38.53 5.76
C SER A 372 -15.49 37.30 4.89
N THR A 373 -14.49 36.49 4.58
CA THR A 373 -14.64 35.25 3.80
C THR A 373 -15.55 34.23 4.52
N LEU A 374 -15.39 34.09 5.84
CA LEU A 374 -16.24 33.25 6.69
C LEU A 374 -17.67 33.81 6.80
N GLU A 375 -17.82 35.12 7.03
CA GLU A 375 -19.13 35.78 7.12
C GLU A 375 -19.89 35.74 5.79
N ASN A 376 -19.23 35.98 4.66
CA ASN A 376 -19.84 35.88 3.33
C ASN A 376 -20.30 34.45 3.06
N THR A 377 -19.47 33.44 3.37
CA THR A 377 -19.88 32.03 3.30
C THR A 377 -21.09 31.75 4.18
N SER A 378 -21.11 32.29 5.40
CA SER A 378 -22.21 32.13 6.35
C SER A 378 -23.52 32.75 5.86
N ARG A 379 -23.45 33.89 5.16
CA ARG A 379 -24.61 34.58 4.55
C ARG A 379 -25.07 33.91 3.25
N GLU A 380 -24.15 33.55 2.35
CA GLU A 380 -24.48 33.00 1.02
C GLU A 380 -25.03 31.56 1.06
N VAL A 381 -24.52 30.72 1.96
CA VAL A 381 -24.90 29.28 2.04
C VAL A 381 -25.42 28.86 3.42
N ASN A 382 -25.85 29.82 4.25
CA ASN A 382 -26.42 29.62 5.60
C ASN A 382 -25.56 28.74 6.54
N PHE A 383 -24.24 28.72 6.35
CA PHE A 383 -23.33 27.86 7.12
C PHE A 383 -22.91 28.54 8.43
N LYS A 384 -23.32 27.97 9.58
CA LYS A 384 -23.07 28.55 10.92
C LYS A 384 -22.13 27.73 11.80
N ASN A 385 -21.72 26.55 11.34
CA ASN A 385 -20.89 25.62 12.11
C ASN A 385 -19.39 25.95 11.93
N TYR A 386 -18.98 27.12 12.39
CA TYR A 386 -17.56 27.49 12.40
C TYR A 386 -17.13 28.15 13.70
N THR A 387 -15.82 28.23 13.89
CA THR A 387 -15.17 28.91 15.00
C THR A 387 -13.92 29.58 14.46
N LEU A 388 -13.76 30.87 14.75
CA LEU A 388 -12.60 31.66 14.38
C LEU A 388 -11.86 32.06 15.65
N LEU A 389 -10.65 31.51 15.83
CA LEU A 389 -9.75 31.82 16.93
C LEU A 389 -8.63 32.71 16.39
N GLN A 390 -8.27 33.76 17.13
CA GLN A 390 -7.15 34.64 16.77
C GLN A 390 -6.07 34.54 17.86
N LEU A 391 -4.83 34.35 17.44
CA LEU A 391 -3.64 34.29 18.30
C LEU A 391 -2.71 35.44 17.91
N ASP A 392 -2.33 36.27 18.88
CA ASP A 392 -1.35 37.35 18.72
C ASP A 392 0.07 36.80 18.95
N GLU A 393 0.37 35.70 18.26
CA GLU A 393 1.61 34.92 18.32
C GLU A 393 2.19 34.77 16.91
N GLU A 394 3.48 34.46 16.78
CA GLU A 394 4.05 34.00 15.49
C GLU A 394 3.43 32.67 15.07
N PHE A 395 3.35 32.43 13.76
CA PHE A 395 2.73 31.21 13.22
C PHE A 395 3.48 29.95 13.66
N SER A 396 2.81 29.07 14.40
CA SER A 396 3.23 27.70 14.63
C SER A 396 2.08 26.74 14.33
N ARG A 397 2.34 25.81 13.39
CA ARG A 397 1.35 24.85 12.90
C ARG A 397 0.82 23.94 14.01
N GLY A 398 1.72 23.30 14.76
CA GLY A 398 1.37 22.44 15.89
C GLY A 398 0.62 23.19 17.01
N ARG A 399 1.05 24.43 17.32
CA ARG A 399 0.35 25.33 18.26
C ARG A 399 -1.08 25.61 17.81
N GLY A 400 -1.29 25.94 16.54
CA GLY A 400 -2.60 26.25 16.00
C GLY A 400 -3.56 25.06 16.02
N LEU A 401 -3.06 23.88 15.63
CA LEU A 401 -3.83 22.63 15.67
C LEU A 401 -4.19 22.22 17.11
N ASP A 402 -3.25 22.34 18.06
CA ASP A 402 -3.49 22.04 19.49
C ASP A 402 -4.54 22.98 20.10
N VAL A 403 -4.43 24.30 19.85
CA VAL A 403 -5.41 25.29 20.30
C VAL A 403 -6.79 25.02 19.70
N GLY A 404 -6.87 24.76 18.39
CA GLY A 404 -8.15 24.44 17.71
C GLY A 404 -8.79 23.16 18.24
N ALA A 405 -8.00 22.12 18.52
CA ALA A 405 -8.47 20.87 19.11
C ALA A 405 -9.00 21.07 20.54
N ARG A 406 -8.29 21.84 21.36
CA ARG A 406 -8.67 22.11 22.76
C ARG A 406 -9.88 23.04 22.87
N ALA A 407 -9.99 24.04 22.01
CA ALA A 407 -11.09 25.01 21.99
C ALA A 407 -12.47 24.41 21.71
N TRP A 408 -12.55 23.20 21.15
CA TRP A 408 -13.81 22.46 21.01
C TRP A 408 -14.45 22.17 22.38
N LYS A 409 -15.65 22.70 22.60
CA LYS A 409 -16.43 22.58 23.85
C LYS A 409 -17.50 21.50 23.83
N GLY A 410 -17.76 20.88 22.67
CA GLY A 410 -18.75 19.82 22.54
C GLY A 410 -18.29 18.48 23.13
N SER A 411 -19.12 17.45 22.95
CA SER A 411 -18.74 16.06 23.22
C SER A 411 -17.58 15.60 22.32
N ASN A 412 -17.09 14.37 22.54
CA ASN A 412 -15.98 13.82 21.76
C ASN A 412 -16.29 13.84 20.25
N VAL A 413 -15.43 14.51 19.48
CA VAL A 413 -15.60 14.77 18.05
C VAL A 413 -14.43 14.18 17.25
N LEU A 414 -14.68 13.83 16.00
CA LEU A 414 -13.62 13.47 15.06
C LEU A 414 -12.95 14.75 14.56
N LEU A 415 -11.66 14.92 14.83
CA LEU A 415 -10.85 16.02 14.33
C LEU A 415 -10.25 15.62 12.98
N PHE A 416 -10.20 16.57 12.04
CA PHE A 416 -9.32 16.50 10.88
C PHE A 416 -8.34 17.67 10.92
N PHE A 417 -7.05 17.38 11.09
CA PHE A 417 -5.99 18.38 11.01
C PHE A 417 -5.64 18.60 9.54
N CYS A 418 -5.81 19.84 9.07
CA CYS A 418 -5.79 20.17 7.65
C CYS A 418 -5.04 21.47 7.39
N ASP A 419 -4.15 21.47 6.40
CA ASP A 419 -3.46 22.69 5.95
C ASP A 419 -4.32 23.43 4.91
N VAL A 420 -4.16 24.74 4.79
CA VAL A 420 -5.01 25.57 3.90
C VAL A 420 -4.85 25.23 2.41
N ASP A 421 -3.72 24.64 2.00
CA ASP A 421 -3.44 24.25 0.62
C ASP A 421 -3.88 22.80 0.29
N ILE A 422 -4.66 22.17 1.19
CA ILE A 422 -5.26 20.85 0.97
C ILE A 422 -6.59 20.98 0.23
N TYR A 423 -6.74 20.21 -0.85
CA TYR A 423 -8.02 19.94 -1.50
C TYR A 423 -8.50 18.54 -1.10
N PHE A 424 -9.77 18.41 -0.73
CA PHE A 424 -10.36 17.12 -0.37
C PHE A 424 -11.76 16.92 -0.98
N THR A 425 -12.25 15.68 -0.95
CA THR A 425 -13.58 15.28 -1.47
C THR A 425 -14.52 14.77 -0.36
N ALA A 426 -15.82 14.66 -0.66
CA ALA A 426 -16.79 14.09 0.28
C ALA A 426 -16.49 12.61 0.61
N ASP A 427 -15.99 11.85 -0.37
CA ASP A 427 -15.52 10.48 -0.15
C ASP A 427 -14.40 10.44 0.91
N PHE A 428 -13.44 11.35 0.86
CA PHE A 428 -12.38 11.41 1.88
C PHE A 428 -12.91 11.68 3.29
N LEU A 429 -13.93 12.54 3.45
CA LEU A 429 -14.57 12.75 4.75
C LEU A 429 -15.19 11.45 5.29
N ASN A 430 -15.76 10.61 4.43
CA ASN A 430 -16.23 9.28 4.81
C ASN A 430 -15.07 8.31 5.09
N THR A 431 -14.00 8.30 4.29
CA THR A 431 -12.77 7.54 4.58
C THR A 431 -12.19 7.90 5.97
N CYS A 432 -12.23 9.16 6.38
CA CYS A 432 -11.83 9.59 7.73
C CYS A 432 -12.74 9.04 8.82
N ARG A 433 -14.08 9.10 8.66
CA ARG A 433 -15.03 8.53 9.62
C ARG A 433 -14.89 7.01 9.75
N LEU A 434 -14.64 6.34 8.63
CA LEU A 434 -14.56 4.89 8.57
C LEU A 434 -13.24 4.35 9.15
N ASN A 435 -12.12 5.06 8.99
CA ASN A 435 -10.80 4.59 9.45
C ASN A 435 -10.40 5.09 10.84
N THR A 436 -11.31 5.74 11.57
CA THR A 436 -11.08 6.22 12.94
C THR A 436 -12.08 5.60 13.91
N GLN A 437 -11.64 5.36 15.15
CA GLN A 437 -12.50 4.84 16.21
C GLN A 437 -11.94 5.24 17.58
N PRO A 438 -12.74 5.85 18.48
CA PRO A 438 -12.26 6.34 19.77
C PRO A 438 -11.60 5.22 20.57
N GLY A 439 -10.42 5.47 21.12
CA GLY A 439 -9.67 4.51 21.91
C GLY A 439 -9.21 3.25 21.15
N LYS A 440 -9.30 3.22 19.82
CA LYS A 440 -8.94 2.04 19.00
C LYS A 440 -8.15 2.32 17.72
N LYS A 441 -8.59 3.26 16.88
CA LYS A 441 -7.98 3.52 15.56
C LYS A 441 -7.78 5.01 15.30
N VAL A 442 -6.60 5.38 14.82
CA VAL A 442 -6.26 6.71 14.30
C VAL A 442 -5.88 6.61 12.82
N PHE A 443 -6.30 7.58 12.00
CA PHE A 443 -6.09 7.55 10.56
C PHE A 443 -5.11 8.64 10.10
N TYR A 444 -3.98 8.22 9.55
CA TYR A 444 -2.96 9.08 8.93
C TYR A 444 -3.00 8.89 7.40
N PRO A 445 -3.91 9.58 6.68
CA PRO A 445 -3.98 9.49 5.23
C PRO A 445 -2.67 9.95 4.58
N VAL A 446 -2.21 9.21 3.58
CA VAL A 446 -1.15 9.66 2.68
C VAL A 446 -1.80 10.38 1.51
N LEU A 447 -1.55 11.69 1.42
CA LEU A 447 -2.08 12.55 0.38
C LEU A 447 -1.26 12.48 -0.92
N PHE A 448 -1.88 12.88 -2.02
CA PHE A 448 -1.21 13.07 -3.29
C PHE A 448 -0.71 14.52 -3.42
N SER A 449 0.61 14.72 -3.53
CA SER A 449 1.19 16.06 -3.75
C SER A 449 1.36 16.34 -5.23
N GLN A 450 0.76 17.43 -5.70
CA GLN A 450 0.89 17.87 -7.08
C GLN A 450 2.26 18.52 -7.33
N TYR A 451 2.77 18.33 -8.55
CA TYR A 451 3.92 19.07 -9.05
C TYR A 451 3.57 20.51 -9.43
N ASN A 452 4.59 21.33 -9.73
CA ASN A 452 4.44 22.70 -10.19
C ASN A 452 3.65 22.73 -11.52
N PRO A 453 2.41 23.26 -11.54
CA PRO A 453 1.56 23.21 -12.72
C PRO A 453 2.18 23.98 -13.89
N THR A 454 2.88 25.08 -13.62
CA THR A 454 3.58 25.86 -14.64
C THR A 454 4.67 25.05 -15.36
N LEU A 455 5.34 24.13 -14.65
CA LEU A 455 6.34 23.25 -15.27
C LEU A 455 5.71 22.07 -16.01
N ILE A 456 4.75 21.38 -15.40
CA ILE A 456 4.18 20.15 -16.00
C ILE A 456 3.23 20.40 -17.17
N TYR A 457 2.58 21.57 -17.24
CA TYR A 457 1.71 21.97 -18.35
C TYR A 457 2.40 22.86 -19.39
N GLY A 458 3.67 23.25 -19.18
CA GLY A 458 4.44 24.01 -20.17
C GLY A 458 4.12 25.52 -20.22
N GLY A 459 3.89 26.14 -19.06
CA GLY A 459 3.69 27.59 -18.92
C GLY A 459 2.39 27.96 -18.19
N PRO A 460 2.27 29.19 -17.64
CA PRO A 460 1.08 29.61 -16.89
C PRO A 460 -0.20 29.58 -17.73
N GLU A 461 -0.10 29.99 -19.00
CA GLU A 461 -1.19 30.01 -20.00
C GLU A 461 -1.86 28.63 -20.20
N HIS A 462 -1.13 27.54 -19.93
CA HIS A 462 -1.55 26.17 -20.19
C HIS A 462 -2.05 25.44 -18.93
N VAL A 463 -2.04 26.08 -17.76
CA VAL A 463 -2.49 25.48 -16.51
C VAL A 463 -4.02 25.33 -16.52
N PRO A 464 -4.57 24.11 -16.49
CA PRO A 464 -6.02 23.91 -16.49
C PRO A 464 -6.63 24.23 -15.11
N PRO A 465 -7.97 24.36 -14.99
CA PRO A 465 -8.65 24.50 -13.70
C PRO A 465 -8.28 23.40 -12.70
N VAL A 466 -8.31 23.72 -11.40
CA VAL A 466 -7.82 22.85 -10.32
C VAL A 466 -8.44 21.46 -10.39
N GLU A 467 -9.74 21.38 -10.65
CA GLU A 467 -10.53 20.15 -10.74
C GLU A 467 -9.99 19.19 -11.82
N GLN A 468 -9.43 19.73 -12.91
CA GLN A 468 -8.81 18.95 -13.98
C GLN A 468 -7.37 18.53 -13.65
N GLN A 469 -6.72 19.21 -12.71
CA GLN A 469 -5.39 18.86 -12.20
C GLN A 469 -5.41 17.71 -11.18
N LEU A 470 -6.58 17.33 -10.62
CA LEU A 470 -6.74 16.30 -9.58
C LEU A 470 -6.59 14.86 -10.11
N ALA A 471 -5.58 14.63 -10.95
CA ALA A 471 -5.23 13.32 -11.48
C ALA A 471 -4.07 12.71 -10.69
N ILE A 472 -4.24 11.46 -10.25
CA ILE A 472 -3.19 10.68 -9.56
C ILE A 472 -2.35 9.97 -10.63
N LYS A 473 -1.25 10.59 -11.07
CA LYS A 473 -0.36 10.04 -12.09
C LYS A 473 1.11 10.39 -11.81
N LYS A 474 2.02 9.61 -12.40
CA LYS A 474 3.48 9.77 -12.25
C LYS A 474 4.02 11.13 -12.70
N ASP A 475 3.33 11.77 -13.64
CA ASP A 475 3.64 13.05 -14.29
C ASP A 475 2.90 14.25 -13.69
N THR A 476 1.92 14.02 -12.79
CA THR A 476 1.15 15.07 -12.12
C THR A 476 1.51 15.24 -10.63
N GLY A 477 2.10 14.22 -10.01
CA GLY A 477 2.52 14.29 -8.61
C GLY A 477 3.08 12.98 -8.05
N PHE A 478 3.05 12.85 -6.72
CA PHE A 478 3.50 11.68 -5.97
C PHE A 478 2.75 11.53 -4.63
N TRP A 479 2.75 10.32 -4.06
CA TRP A 479 2.25 10.08 -2.69
C TRP A 479 3.25 10.61 -1.66
N ARG A 480 2.83 11.51 -0.75
CA ARG A 480 3.70 12.09 0.28
C ARG A 480 3.80 11.17 1.51
N ASP A 481 4.46 10.03 1.33
CA ASP A 481 4.68 9.01 2.36
C ASP A 481 5.56 9.45 3.55
N PHE A 482 6.32 10.54 3.40
CA PHE A 482 7.14 11.15 4.46
C PHE A 482 6.44 12.22 5.32
N GLY A 483 5.17 12.57 5.03
CA GLY A 483 4.42 13.60 5.78
C GLY A 483 3.39 13.00 6.75
N PHE A 484 3.25 13.59 7.94
CA PHE A 484 2.30 13.14 8.98
C PHE A 484 1.31 14.23 9.40
N GLY A 485 1.44 15.46 8.89
CA GLY A 485 0.65 16.62 9.30
C GLY A 485 -0.87 16.49 9.12
N MET A 486 -1.33 15.68 8.16
CA MET A 486 -2.75 15.44 7.89
C MET A 486 -3.19 14.16 8.60
N THR A 487 -4.07 14.30 9.58
CA THR A 487 -4.56 13.19 10.42
C THR A 487 -6.03 13.38 10.77
N CYS A 488 -6.76 12.26 10.77
CA CYS A 488 -8.12 12.14 11.27
C CYS A 488 -8.08 11.34 12.57
N GLN A 489 -8.54 11.95 13.67
CA GLN A 489 -8.38 11.40 15.02
C GLN A 489 -9.42 11.95 15.99
N TYR A 490 -9.89 11.14 16.94
CA TYR A 490 -10.83 11.63 17.95
C TYR A 490 -10.16 12.59 18.94
N ARG A 491 -10.89 13.64 19.35
CA ARG A 491 -10.39 14.64 20.31
C ARG A 491 -9.95 13.99 21.62
N SER A 492 -10.71 13.03 22.14
CA SER A 492 -10.31 12.23 23.32
C SER A 492 -8.92 11.62 23.16
N ASP A 493 -8.67 10.92 22.05
CA ASP A 493 -7.40 10.22 21.80
C ASP A 493 -6.23 11.20 21.65
N PHE A 494 -6.44 12.34 20.98
CA PHE A 494 -5.46 13.43 20.87
C PHE A 494 -5.09 14.04 22.24
N ILE A 495 -6.09 14.27 23.10
CA ILE A 495 -5.84 14.78 24.46
C ILE A 495 -5.15 13.72 25.34
N ASN A 496 -5.61 12.47 25.27
CA ASN A 496 -5.09 11.35 26.06
C ASN A 496 -3.63 11.01 25.71
N ILE A 497 -3.21 11.19 24.46
CA ILE A 497 -1.81 11.01 24.05
C ILE A 497 -0.92 12.25 24.36
N GLY A 498 -1.49 13.28 24.99
CA GLY A 498 -0.77 14.49 25.40
C GLY A 498 -0.55 15.50 24.27
N GLY A 499 -1.30 15.43 23.17
CA GLY A 499 -1.31 16.42 22.09
C GLY A 499 0.05 16.70 21.42
N PHE A 500 0.20 17.89 20.84
CA PHE A 500 1.48 18.35 20.30
C PHE A 500 2.46 18.75 21.41
N ASP A 501 3.76 18.66 21.13
CA ASP A 501 4.76 19.34 21.95
C ASP A 501 4.84 20.81 21.53
N ILE A 502 4.22 21.68 22.34
CA ILE A 502 4.13 23.13 22.08
C ILE A 502 5.47 23.88 22.23
N ASN A 503 6.53 23.20 22.69
CA ASN A 503 7.87 23.79 22.75
C ASN A 503 8.59 23.74 21.39
N ILE A 504 8.10 22.96 20.44
CA ILE A 504 8.62 22.92 19.06
C ILE A 504 8.23 24.24 18.37
N LYS A 505 9.23 25.10 18.18
CA LYS A 505 9.15 26.35 17.41
C LYS A 505 9.84 26.18 16.05
N GLY A 506 9.35 26.88 15.04
CA GLY A 506 9.88 26.78 13.67
C GLY A 506 9.15 25.73 12.81
N TRP A 507 9.84 25.21 11.79
CA TRP A 507 9.26 24.33 10.78
C TRP A 507 9.66 22.85 10.93
N GLY A 508 8.66 21.99 11.08
CA GLY A 508 8.77 20.54 10.93
C GLY A 508 9.06 19.77 12.22
N GLY A 509 8.72 18.47 12.19
CA GLY A 509 8.96 17.52 13.27
C GLY A 509 7.83 17.44 14.30
N GLU A 510 6.92 18.41 14.35
CA GLU A 510 5.78 18.40 15.28
C GLU A 510 4.77 17.29 14.92
N ASP A 511 4.60 17.03 13.62
CA ASP A 511 3.76 15.98 13.08
C ASP A 511 4.38 14.58 13.29
N VAL A 512 5.69 14.44 13.05
CA VAL A 512 6.47 13.23 13.35
C VAL A 512 6.41 12.90 14.85
N HIS A 513 6.54 13.91 15.73
CA HIS A 513 6.45 13.71 17.17
C HIS A 513 5.06 13.24 17.61
N LEU A 514 3.98 13.86 17.11
CA LEU A 514 2.62 13.38 17.38
C LEU A 514 2.40 11.96 16.84
N TYR A 515 2.88 11.67 15.64
CA TYR A 515 2.78 10.34 15.03
C TYR A 515 3.49 9.27 15.87
N ARG A 516 4.73 9.53 16.31
CA ARG A 516 5.48 8.62 17.21
C ARG A 516 4.74 8.37 18.53
N LYS A 517 4.12 9.40 19.13
CA LYS A 517 3.29 9.22 20.34
C LYS A 517 2.15 8.21 20.11
N TYR A 518 1.49 8.26 18.94
CA TYR A 518 0.48 7.25 18.58
C TYR A 518 1.09 5.85 18.38
N LEU A 519 2.25 5.73 17.74
CA LEU A 519 2.96 4.46 17.56
C LEU A 519 3.41 3.81 18.88
N HIS A 520 3.69 4.60 19.92
CA HIS A 520 4.01 4.10 21.26
C HIS A 520 2.78 3.75 22.10
N SER A 521 1.58 4.02 21.59
CA SER A 521 0.30 3.73 22.24
C SER A 521 -0.25 2.35 21.89
N ASN A 522 -1.44 2.01 22.41
CA ASN A 522 -2.17 0.79 22.04
C ASN A 522 -3.17 1.02 20.87
N LEU A 523 -3.19 2.22 20.28
CA LEU A 523 -4.08 2.57 19.16
C LEU A 523 -3.50 2.03 17.85
N GLN A 524 -4.35 1.42 17.01
CA GLN A 524 -3.95 1.02 15.67
C GLN A 524 -3.79 2.27 14.80
N VAL A 525 -2.63 2.40 14.15
CA VAL A 525 -2.32 3.48 13.23
C VAL A 525 -2.61 3.03 11.80
N VAL A 526 -3.75 3.48 11.26
CA VAL A 526 -4.13 3.22 9.86
C VAL A 526 -3.47 4.28 8.98
N ARG A 527 -2.43 3.90 8.21
CA ARG A 527 -1.75 4.77 7.25
C ARG A 527 -1.91 4.22 5.84
N ALA A 528 -2.61 4.93 4.96
CA ALA A 528 -2.98 4.47 3.61
C ALA A 528 -3.05 5.62 2.59
N PRO A 529 -2.76 5.39 1.29
CA PRO A 529 -3.03 6.34 0.21
C PRO A 529 -4.51 6.74 0.13
N SER A 530 -4.78 8.04 0.16
CA SER A 530 -6.12 8.61 0.09
C SER A 530 -6.36 9.30 -1.25
N ARG A 531 -7.17 8.68 -2.12
CA ARG A 531 -7.44 9.19 -3.48
C ARG A 531 -8.24 10.50 -3.52
N GLY A 532 -8.92 10.83 -2.44
CA GLY A 532 -9.74 12.04 -2.30
C GLY A 532 -9.01 13.17 -1.57
N LEU A 533 -7.68 13.11 -1.43
CA LEU A 533 -6.89 14.06 -0.65
C LEU A 533 -5.64 14.50 -1.42
N PHE A 534 -5.60 15.78 -1.80
CA PHE A 534 -4.53 16.39 -2.58
C PHE A 534 -3.88 17.54 -1.81
N HIS A 535 -2.56 17.64 -1.87
CA HIS A 535 -1.85 18.86 -1.53
C HIS A 535 -1.62 19.63 -2.82
N LEU A 536 -2.30 20.76 -2.97
CA LEU A 536 -2.15 21.62 -4.14
C LEU A 536 -0.74 22.20 -4.16
N TRP A 537 -0.15 22.36 -5.34
CA TRP A 537 1.17 22.97 -5.43
C TRP A 537 1.11 24.45 -4.99
N HIS A 538 2.09 24.86 -4.21
CA HIS A 538 2.38 26.26 -3.92
C HIS A 538 3.89 26.44 -3.86
N GLU A 539 4.38 27.64 -4.16
CA GLU A 539 5.80 27.92 -3.97
C GLU A 539 6.19 27.75 -2.50
N LYS A 540 7.34 27.12 -2.28
CA LYS A 540 7.98 26.99 -0.98
C LYS A 540 9.14 28.00 -0.87
N HIS A 541 9.09 28.84 0.15
CA HIS A 541 10.23 29.67 0.54
C HIS A 541 11.00 28.93 1.65
N CYS A 542 12.32 28.87 1.52
CA CYS A 542 13.23 28.29 2.51
C CYS A 542 14.11 29.43 3.01
N ALA A 543 13.82 29.90 4.22
CA ALA A 543 14.47 31.07 4.80
C ALA A 543 15.94 30.75 5.14
N ASP A 544 16.83 31.73 4.95
CA ASP A 544 18.28 31.53 5.09
C ASP A 544 18.72 31.39 6.57
N GLU A 545 17.87 31.80 7.52
CA GLU A 545 18.07 31.65 8.96
C GLU A 545 17.76 30.24 9.47
N LEU A 546 17.27 29.33 8.63
CA LEU A 546 16.98 27.95 9.02
C LEU A 546 18.27 27.18 9.36
N PRO A 547 18.28 26.36 10.42
CA PRO A 547 19.39 25.43 10.68
C PRO A 547 19.71 24.55 9.46
N PRO A 548 20.99 24.19 9.20
CA PRO A 548 21.40 23.54 7.95
C PRO A 548 20.59 22.29 7.56
N ASP A 549 20.19 21.47 8.54
CA ASP A 549 19.37 20.29 8.30
C ASP A 549 17.92 20.64 7.93
N GLN A 550 17.31 21.64 8.58
CA GLN A 550 15.98 22.14 8.23
C GLN A 550 15.97 22.80 6.85
N TYR A 551 17.00 23.58 6.52
CA TYR A 551 17.17 24.15 5.19
C TYR A 551 17.30 23.06 4.12
N ARG A 552 18.13 22.03 4.36
CA ARG A 552 18.27 20.87 3.46
C ARG A 552 16.95 20.15 3.25
N MET A 553 16.20 19.86 4.32
CA MET A 553 14.87 19.25 4.24
C MET A 553 13.87 20.17 3.49
N CYS A 554 13.94 21.48 3.70
CA CYS A 554 13.11 22.45 3.00
C CYS A 554 13.36 22.42 1.49
N MET A 555 14.63 22.49 1.08
CA MET A 555 15.06 22.49 -0.32
C MET A 555 14.82 21.15 -1.03
N GLN A 556 15.08 20.02 -0.37
CA GLN A 556 14.70 18.69 -0.89
C GLN A 556 13.19 18.60 -1.13
N SER A 557 12.38 19.06 -0.16
CA SER A 557 10.94 19.15 -0.33
C SER A 557 10.53 20.13 -1.43
N LYS A 558 11.25 21.24 -1.68
CA LYS A 558 10.95 22.15 -2.81
C LYS A 558 11.20 21.42 -4.13
N ALA A 559 12.41 20.90 -4.33
CA ALA A 559 12.82 20.18 -5.54
C ALA A 559 11.89 19.00 -5.90
N MET A 560 11.47 18.20 -4.91
CA MET A 560 10.52 17.09 -5.14
C MET A 560 9.13 17.53 -5.62
N ASN A 561 8.74 18.78 -5.40
CA ASN A 561 7.42 19.30 -5.82
C ASN A 561 7.49 20.07 -7.15
N GLU A 562 8.64 20.16 -7.83
CA GLU A 562 8.72 20.88 -9.11
C GLU A 562 8.17 20.06 -10.28
N ALA A 563 8.71 18.87 -10.54
CA ALA A 563 8.17 17.94 -11.54
C ALA A 563 8.71 16.52 -11.31
N SER A 564 8.18 15.52 -12.03
CA SER A 564 8.77 14.18 -12.00
C SER A 564 10.20 14.19 -12.55
N HIS A 565 11.03 13.24 -12.12
CA HIS A 565 12.42 13.11 -12.58
C HIS A 565 12.54 13.07 -14.12
N GLY A 566 11.60 12.42 -14.81
CA GLY A 566 11.56 12.39 -16.27
C GLY A 566 11.26 13.76 -16.90
N GLN A 567 10.30 14.51 -16.35
CA GLN A 567 10.00 15.87 -16.81
C GLN A 567 11.17 16.83 -16.57
N LEU A 568 11.82 16.76 -15.39
CA LEU A 568 13.02 17.55 -15.10
C LEU A 568 14.18 17.21 -16.06
N GLY A 569 14.39 15.93 -16.39
CA GLY A 569 15.34 15.51 -17.41
C GLY A 569 15.03 16.09 -18.79
N MET A 570 13.76 16.08 -19.22
CA MET A 570 13.34 16.68 -20.50
C MET A 570 13.50 18.21 -20.53
N LEU A 571 13.39 18.89 -19.38
CA LEU A 571 13.70 20.32 -19.26
C LEU A 571 15.21 20.58 -19.35
N PHE A 572 16.02 19.75 -18.70
CA PHE A 572 17.49 19.84 -18.71
C PHE A 572 18.08 19.62 -20.12
N PHE A 573 17.66 18.55 -20.82
CA PHE A 573 18.13 18.24 -22.17
C PHE A 573 17.39 18.99 -23.29
N ARG A 574 16.60 20.03 -22.98
CA ARG A 574 15.77 20.77 -23.95
C ARG A 574 16.54 21.24 -25.18
N GLN A 575 17.76 21.77 -25.00
CA GLN A 575 18.57 22.28 -26.11
C GLN A 575 19.00 21.17 -27.10
N GLU A 576 19.35 19.99 -26.59
CA GLU A 576 19.72 18.82 -27.41
C GLU A 576 18.51 18.30 -28.20
N ILE A 577 17.35 18.21 -27.53
CA ILE A 577 16.08 17.80 -28.13
C ILE A 577 15.69 18.76 -29.25
N GLU A 578 15.77 20.08 -29.01
CA GLU A 578 15.50 21.08 -30.04
C GLU A 578 16.49 21.00 -31.22
N ALA A 579 17.79 20.81 -30.95
CA ALA A 579 18.79 20.67 -31.99
C ALA A 579 18.54 19.42 -32.87
N HIS A 580 18.12 18.31 -32.27
CA HIS A 580 17.72 17.10 -32.99
C HIS A 580 16.47 17.33 -33.87
N LEU A 581 15.43 17.97 -33.31
CA LEU A 581 14.19 18.28 -34.04
C LEU A 581 14.43 19.25 -35.21
N ARG A 582 15.34 20.23 -35.05
CA ARG A 582 15.75 21.13 -36.15
C ARG A 582 16.45 20.37 -37.28
N LYS A 583 17.37 19.45 -36.95
CA LYS A 583 18.04 18.57 -37.93
C LYS A 583 17.05 17.67 -38.69
N GLN A 584 16.10 17.03 -37.99
CA GLN A 584 15.06 16.23 -38.65
C GLN A 584 14.18 17.07 -39.59
N LYS A 585 13.76 18.28 -39.19
CA LYS A 585 12.97 19.17 -40.06
C LYS A 585 13.72 19.53 -41.35
N GLN A 586 15.03 19.80 -41.26
CA GLN A 586 15.87 20.08 -42.43
C GLN A 586 15.97 18.86 -43.36
N GLN A 587 16.24 17.66 -42.82
CA GLN A 587 16.29 16.41 -43.59
C GLN A 587 14.95 16.13 -44.31
N ASN A 588 13.82 16.23 -43.59
CA ASN A 588 12.49 16.04 -44.16
C ASN A 588 12.10 17.12 -45.19
N SER A 589 12.63 18.35 -45.08
CA SER A 589 12.41 19.38 -46.11
C SER A 589 13.22 19.15 -47.39
N ASN A 590 14.37 18.47 -47.29
CA ASN A 590 15.18 18.11 -48.45
C ASN A 590 14.57 16.90 -49.18
N LEU A 591 14.10 15.89 -48.44
CA LEU A 591 13.37 14.72 -48.95
C LEU A 591 12.03 15.04 -49.64
N LYS A 592 11.51 16.27 -49.50
CA LYS A 592 10.32 16.77 -50.21
C LYS A 592 10.63 17.68 -51.41
N LYS A 593 11.91 17.95 -51.67
CA LYS A 593 12.41 18.77 -52.80
C LYS A 593 13.08 17.92 -53.89
N THR A 594 13.45 16.69 -53.55
CA THR A 594 13.67 15.56 -54.47
C THR A 594 12.36 14.84 -54.72
#